data_AF-A0ABD5DG75-F1
#
_entry.id   AF-A0ABD5DG75-F1
#
_cell.length_a   1.000
_cell.length_b   1.000
_cell.length_c   1.000
_cell.angle_alpha   90.00
_cell.angle_beta   90.00
_cell.angle_gamma   90.00
#
_symmetry.space_group_name_H-M   'P 1'
#
loop_
_entity.id
_entity.type
_entity.pdbx_description
1 polymer ?
#
loop_
_entity_poly.entity_id
_entity_poly.type
_entity_poly.pdbx_seq_one_letter_code
_entity_poly.pdbx_strand_id
1 'polypeptide(L)'
;ILNATRGVDYIYHAAALKQVPSCEFHPMEAVKTNVLGTENVLEAAIQNHVKRVVCLSTDKAVYPINAMGISKAMMEKVMVAKSRNLEGLDTVVCGTR
;
A
#
# COMPACT_ATOMS: atom_id res chain seq x y z
N ILE A 1 -5.87 12.14 -2.09
CA ILE A 1 -6.48 10.82 -1.80
C ILE A 1 -7.69 10.99 -0.87
N LEU A 2 -7.58 11.70 0.25
CA LEU A 2 -8.67 11.94 1.21
C LEU A 2 -10.02 12.37 0.59
N ASN A 3 -10.02 13.27 -0.39
CA ASN A 3 -11.27 13.69 -1.05
C ASN A 3 -11.87 12.60 -1.95
N ALA A 4 -11.03 11.78 -2.57
CA ALA A 4 -11.47 10.73 -3.50
C ALA A 4 -12.06 9.52 -2.78
N THR A 5 -11.78 9.35 -1.49
CA THR A 5 -12.25 8.20 -0.70
C THR A 5 -13.44 8.53 0.21
N ARG A 6 -14.04 9.73 0.13
CA ARG A 6 -15.25 10.06 0.90
C ARG A 6 -16.45 9.27 0.39
N GLY A 7 -17.16 8.61 1.30
CA GLY A 7 -18.35 7.80 0.97
C GLY A 7 -18.02 6.51 0.21
N VAL A 8 -16.75 6.08 0.20
CA VAL A 8 -16.32 4.84 -0.44
C VAL A 8 -16.39 3.68 0.56
N ASP A 9 -17.01 2.58 0.18
CA ASP A 9 -17.05 1.36 1.00
C ASP A 9 -15.77 0.53 0.89
N TYR A 10 -15.21 0.43 -0.31
CA TYR A 10 -14.12 -0.50 -0.62
C TYR A 10 -13.03 0.12 -1.50
N ILE A 11 -11.77 -0.19 -1.21
CA ILE A 11 -10.61 0.27 -1.98
C ILE A 11 -9.78 -0.92 -2.46
N TYR A 12 -9.51 -0.96 -3.76
CA TYR A 12 -8.47 -1.79 -4.37
C TYR A 12 -7.24 -0.94 -4.67
N HIS A 13 -6.21 -1.05 -3.83
CA HIS A 13 -4.97 -0.30 -4.01
C HIS A 13 -4.01 -1.06 -4.93
N ALA A 14 -4.09 -0.74 -6.22
CA ALA A 14 -3.27 -1.32 -7.27
C ALA A 14 -2.22 -0.35 -7.86
N ALA A 15 -2.15 0.88 -7.35
CA ALA A 15 -1.21 1.88 -7.85
C ALA A 15 0.22 1.59 -7.35
N ALA A 16 1.15 1.37 -8.28
CA ALA A 16 2.56 1.11 -7.98
C ALA A 16 3.47 1.37 -9.19
N LEU A 17 4.74 1.70 -8.92
CA LEU A 17 5.82 1.52 -9.87
C LEU A 17 6.28 0.06 -9.85
N LYS A 18 6.09 -0.62 -10.98
CA LYS A 18 6.27 -2.08 -11.09
C LYS A 18 7.40 -2.52 -12.04
N GLN A 19 8.02 -1.59 -12.75
CA GLN A 19 9.12 -1.92 -13.67
C GLN A 19 10.44 -1.96 -12.91
N VAL A 20 11.10 -3.12 -12.90
CA VAL A 20 12.39 -3.30 -12.21
C VAL A 20 13.43 -2.26 -12.66
N PRO A 21 13.69 -2.04 -13.96
CA PRO A 21 14.73 -1.08 -14.37
C PRO A 21 14.45 0.35 -13.89
N SER A 22 13.20 0.80 -14.00
CA SER A 22 12.81 2.15 -13.57
C SER A 22 13.01 2.36 -12.07
N CYS A 23 12.65 1.37 -11.25
CA CYS A 23 12.84 1.46 -9.81
C CYS A 23 14.31 1.37 -9.38
N GLU A 24 15.18 0.71 -10.15
CA GLU A 24 16.63 0.72 -9.91
C GLU A 24 17.25 2.10 -10.18
N PHE A 25 16.84 2.76 -11.28
CA PHE A 25 17.34 4.10 -11.60
C PHE A 25 16.70 5.21 -10.76
N HIS A 26 15.47 5.00 -10.26
CA HIS A 26 14.70 5.98 -9.50
C HIS A 26 14.14 5.37 -8.20
N PRO A 27 14.99 4.91 -7.27
CA PRO A 27 14.53 4.20 -6.07
C PRO A 27 13.70 5.10 -5.15
N MET A 28 14.00 6.40 -5.09
CA MET A 28 13.21 7.34 -4.30
C MET A 28 11.78 7.51 -4.85
N GLU A 29 11.57 7.39 -6.16
CA GLU A 29 10.22 7.42 -6.75
C GLU A 29 9.45 6.13 -6.45
N ALA A 30 10.14 4.99 -6.41
CA ALA A 30 9.56 3.73 -5.94
C ALA A 30 9.15 3.81 -4.47
N VAL A 31 9.95 4.43 -3.60
CA VAL A 31 9.60 4.67 -2.19
C VAL A 31 8.38 5.59 -2.07
N LYS A 32 8.39 6.74 -2.76
CA LYS A 32 7.28 7.70 -2.73
C LYS A 32 5.97 7.07 -3.19
N THR A 33 6.00 6.30 -4.27
CA THR A 33 4.79 5.70 -4.85
C THR A 33 4.35 4.47 -4.08
N ASN A 34 5.24 3.51 -3.87
CA ASN A 34 4.89 2.19 -3.36
C ASN A 34 4.75 2.19 -1.84
N VAL A 35 5.59 2.94 -1.12
CA VAL A 35 5.60 2.95 0.36
C VAL A 35 4.76 4.10 0.89
N LEU A 36 5.16 5.35 0.61
CA LEU A 36 4.46 6.54 1.13
C LEU A 36 3.07 6.69 0.51
N GLY A 37 2.91 6.37 -0.76
CA GLY A 37 1.60 6.34 -1.43
C GLY A 37 0.65 5.35 -0.78
N THR A 38 1.14 4.18 -0.35
CA THR A 38 0.32 3.21 0.39
C THR A 38 -0.08 3.74 1.76
N GLU A 39 0.85 4.33 2.51
CA GLU A 39 0.53 4.97 3.80
C GLU A 39 -0.59 6.01 3.63
N ASN A 40 -0.51 6.85 2.60
CA ASN A 40 -1.54 7.85 2.32
C ASN A 40 -2.90 7.25 2.00
N VAL A 41 -2.96 6.12 1.28
CA VAL A 41 -4.22 5.41 0.98
C VAL A 41 -4.81 4.83 2.25
N LEU A 42 -3.99 4.18 3.09
CA LEU A 42 -4.45 3.56 4.33
C LEU A 42 -4.94 4.60 5.32
N GLU A 43 -4.21 5.70 5.49
CA GLU A 43 -4.64 6.82 6.35
C GLU A 43 -5.95 7.42 5.84
N ALA A 44 -6.06 7.69 4.54
CA ALA A 44 -7.29 8.23 3.97
C ALA A 44 -8.48 7.25 4.06
N ALA A 45 -8.22 5.95 4.04
CA ALA A 45 -9.25 4.92 4.22
C ALA A 45 -9.77 4.92 5.66
N ILE A 46 -8.87 5.01 6.64
CA ILE A 46 -9.18 5.09 8.07
C ILE A 46 -9.99 6.36 8.37
N GLN A 47 -9.53 7.51 7.90
CA GLN A 47 -10.18 8.82 8.13
C GLN A 47 -11.59 8.91 7.53
N ASN A 48 -11.84 8.20 6.42
CA ASN A 48 -13.15 8.19 5.76
C ASN A 48 -13.99 6.94 6.09
N HIS A 49 -13.60 6.15 7.08
CA HIS A 49 -14.33 4.96 7.53
C HIS A 49 -14.63 3.96 6.42
N VAL A 50 -13.67 3.75 5.51
CA VAL A 50 -13.77 2.74 4.45
C VAL A 50 -13.82 1.36 5.09
N LYS A 51 -14.74 0.50 4.64
CA LYS A 51 -14.95 -0.82 5.25
C LYS A 51 -13.80 -1.77 4.98
N ARG A 52 -13.31 -1.84 3.74
CA ARG A 52 -12.18 -2.72 3.39
C ARG A 52 -11.21 -2.11 2.39
N VAL A 53 -9.91 -2.36 2.61
CA VAL A 53 -8.83 -2.04 1.69
C VAL A 53 -8.06 -3.31 1.35
N VAL A 54 -7.87 -3.58 0.06
CA VAL A 54 -6.99 -4.65 -0.43
C VAL A 54 -5.78 -4.04 -1.12
N CYS A 55 -4.59 -4.31 -0.58
CA CYS A 55 -3.32 -3.89 -1.18
C CYS A 55 -2.76 -5.00 -2.07
N LEU A 56 -2.44 -4.69 -3.33
CA LEU A 56 -1.85 -5.65 -4.25
C LEU A 56 -0.32 -5.61 -4.14
N SER A 57 0.29 -6.75 -3.82
CA SER A 57 1.73 -6.97 -3.78
C SER A 57 2.18 -7.82 -4.99
N THR A 58 3.29 -8.54 -4.88
CA THR A 58 3.90 -9.35 -5.94
C THR A 58 4.79 -10.43 -5.33
N ASP A 59 5.01 -11.52 -6.06
CA ASP A 59 6.05 -12.51 -5.79
C ASP A 59 7.44 -11.88 -5.55
N LYS A 60 7.74 -10.75 -6.22
CA LYS A 60 9.02 -10.02 -6.09
C LYS A 60 9.26 -9.41 -4.71
N ALA A 61 8.24 -9.37 -3.84
CA ALA A 61 8.36 -8.93 -2.46
C ALA A 61 8.98 -10.00 -1.54
N VAL A 62 9.00 -11.26 -1.96
CA VAL A 62 9.61 -12.37 -1.22
C VAL A 62 11.09 -12.45 -1.58
N TYR A 63 11.97 -12.35 -0.58
CA TYR A 63 13.44 -12.29 -0.76
C TYR A 63 13.87 -11.33 -1.87
N PRO A 64 13.53 -10.03 -1.74
CA PRO A 64 13.67 -9.09 -2.83
C PRO A 64 15.14 -8.80 -3.14
N ILE A 65 15.50 -8.85 -4.43
CA ILE A 65 16.86 -8.59 -4.94
C ILE A 65 16.97 -7.26 -5.70
N ASN A 66 15.85 -6.55 -5.87
CA ASN A 66 15.78 -5.29 -6.61
C ASN A 66 14.93 -4.26 -5.86
N ALA A 67 15.16 -2.97 -6.13
CA ALA A 67 14.51 -1.82 -5.50
C ALA A 67 12.98 -1.87 -5.65
N MET A 68 12.48 -2.38 -6.77
CA MET A 68 11.04 -2.59 -6.97
C MET A 68 10.50 -3.58 -5.92
N GLY A 69 11.07 -4.78 -5.84
CA GLY A 69 10.71 -5.81 -4.87
C GLY A 69 10.89 -5.34 -3.42
N ILE A 70 11.98 -4.64 -3.11
CA ILE A 70 12.25 -4.08 -1.78
C ILE A 70 11.14 -3.10 -1.39
N SER A 71 10.74 -2.20 -2.28
CA SER A 71 9.68 -1.23 -2.01
C SER A 71 8.31 -1.92 -1.78
N LYS A 72 8.01 -3.01 -2.50
CA LYS A 72 6.79 -3.80 -2.31
C LYS A 72 6.83 -4.61 -1.01
N ALA A 73 7.98 -5.18 -0.66
CA ALA A 73 8.19 -5.84 0.63
C ALA A 73 7.98 -4.86 1.79
N MET A 74 8.50 -3.63 1.68
CA MET A 74 8.24 -2.58 2.67
C MET A 74 6.79 -2.17 2.73
N MET A 75 6.12 -2.04 1.58
CA MET A 75 4.69 -1.74 1.52
C MET A 75 3.82 -2.81 2.22
N GLU A 76 4.17 -4.11 2.12
CA GLU A 76 3.52 -5.16 2.94
C GLU A 76 3.70 -4.91 4.44
N LYS A 77 4.89 -4.50 4.88
CA LYS A 77 5.16 -4.20 6.30
C LYS A 77 4.38 -2.99 6.80
N VAL A 78 4.30 -1.92 5.99
CA VAL A 78 3.48 -0.74 6.31
C VAL A 78 2.01 -1.13 6.46
N MET A 79 1.48 -1.88 5.49
CA MET A 79 0.10 -2.38 5.53
C MET A 79 -0.18 -3.22 6.79
N VAL A 80 0.67 -4.21 7.10
CA VAL A 80 0.50 -5.05 8.31
C VAL A 80 0.63 -4.24 9.59
N ALA A 81 1.53 -3.24 9.64
CA ALA A 81 1.66 -2.38 10.81
C ALA A 81 0.39 -1.55 11.02
N LYS A 82 -0.15 -0.96 9.93
CA LYS A 82 -1.35 -0.12 9.98
C LYS A 82 -2.61 -0.91 10.33
N SER A 83 -2.66 -2.21 10.01
CA SER A 83 -3.83 -3.05 10.29
C SER A 83 -4.01 -3.42 11.78
N ARG A 84 -3.00 -3.23 12.64
CA ARG A 84 -3.02 -3.70 14.04
C ARG A 84 -3.86 -2.85 14.99
N ASN A 85 -3.96 -1.55 14.77
CA ASN A 85 -4.62 -0.62 15.69
C ASN A 85 -6.02 -0.20 15.20
N LEU A 86 -6.72 -1.12 14.53
CA LEU A 86 -8.03 -0.86 13.92
C LEU A 86 -9.19 -1.53 14.67
N GLU A 87 -8.95 -2.14 15.84
CA GLU A 87 -9.97 -2.92 16.58
C GLU A 87 -11.20 -2.11 17.05
N GLY A 88 -11.12 -0.78 17.05
CA GLY A 88 -12.25 0.13 17.31
C GLY A 88 -12.83 0.82 16.07
N LEU A 89 -12.33 0.47 14.89
CA LEU A 89 -12.70 1.08 13.60
C LEU A 89 -13.27 -0.01 12.69
N ASP A 90 -14.30 0.30 11.91
CA ASP A 90 -14.90 -0.64 10.95
C ASP A 90 -14.08 -0.80 9.65
N THR A 91 -12.76 -0.59 9.72
CA THR A 91 -11.84 -0.65 8.57
C THR A 91 -10.97 -1.90 8.65
N VAL A 92 -11.11 -2.81 7.69
CA VAL A 92 -10.25 -3.98 7.53
C VAL A 92 -9.23 -3.74 6.41
N VAL A 93 -7.96 -3.96 6.69
CA VAL A 93 -6.87 -3.87 5.71
C VAL A 93 -6.28 -5.25 5.49
N CYS A 94 -6.18 -5.68 4.23
CA CYS A 94 -5.51 -6.93 3.86
C CYS A 94 -4.68 -6.77 2.59
N GLY A 95 -3.82 -7.76 2.33
CA GLY A 95 -2.96 -7.81 1.15
C GLY A 95 -3.19 -9.07 0.33
N THR A 96 -2.97 -8.97 -0.98
CA THR A 96 -2.89 -10.11 -1.89
C THR A 96 -1.59 -10.04 -2.70
N ARG A 97 -1.10 -11.15 -3.23
CA ARG A 97 0.15 -11.25 -3.99
C ARG A 97 -0.09 -11.77 -5.39
#